data_AF-A0A1X7SKN1-F1
#
_entry.id   AF-A0A1X7SKN1-F1
#
_cell.length_a   1.000
_cell.length_b   1.000
_cell.length_c   1.000
_cell.angle_alpha   90.00
_cell.angle_beta   90.00
_cell.angle_gamma   90.00
#
_symmetry.space_group_name_H-M   'P 1'
#
loop_
_entity.id
_entity.type
_entity.pdbx_description
1 polymer ?
#
loop_
_entity_poly.entity_id
_entity_poly.type
_entity_poly.pdbx_seq_one_letter_code
_entity_poly.pdbx_strand_id
1 'polypeptide(L)'
;MFLSSVHACTDLIKSLSNHSIPRLYVSSAFKVFCSISGHSPINSFEDFNLVITQKSVSRAIDSLLYDKLLSSATGPCFCALSLSSSIPHAGDWLLALLSPSLGLHFLDLDFKTCQMYWLGIPLFRSDIVCPLCTRACDPLGDHSVACGGNGDKILRHNSHRNVLFTAAQAAALSPRRETSSIVPRSCSHPADLYLPNKANQQL
;
A
#
# COMPACT_ATOMS: atom_id res chain seq x y z
N MET A 1 -10.94 -14.95 -13.96
CA MET A 1 -10.30 -16.28 -14.08
C MET A 1 -10.99 -17.21 -13.10
N PHE A 2 -11.69 -18.24 -13.58
CA PHE A 2 -12.61 -19.06 -12.76
C PHE A 2 -11.99 -20.38 -12.23
N LEU A 3 -10.67 -20.52 -12.26
CA LEU A 3 -9.99 -21.79 -11.89
C LEU A 3 -10.35 -22.25 -10.48
N SER A 4 -10.42 -21.31 -9.53
CA SER A 4 -10.79 -21.57 -8.14
C SER A 4 -12.25 -22.05 -8.01
N SER A 5 -13.17 -21.38 -8.68
CA SER A 5 -14.59 -21.73 -8.70
C SER A 5 -14.82 -23.10 -9.33
N VAL A 6 -14.16 -23.38 -10.45
CA VAL A 6 -14.26 -24.67 -11.14
C VAL A 6 -13.66 -25.79 -10.29
N HIS A 7 -12.50 -25.54 -9.64
CA HIS A 7 -11.91 -26.50 -8.72
C HIS A 7 -12.82 -26.80 -7.53
N ALA A 8 -13.44 -25.79 -6.93
CA ALA A 8 -14.38 -25.96 -5.81
C ALA A 8 -15.61 -26.81 -6.18
N CYS A 9 -16.02 -26.84 -7.45
CA CYS A 9 -17.13 -27.65 -7.92
C CYS A 9 -16.72 -29.07 -8.34
N THR A 10 -15.44 -29.43 -8.31
CA THR A 10 -14.94 -30.72 -8.84
C THR A 10 -15.59 -31.92 -8.16
N ASP A 11 -15.69 -31.91 -6.82
CA ASP A 11 -16.24 -33.03 -6.07
C ASP A 11 -17.75 -33.18 -6.31
N LEU A 12 -18.46 -32.05 -6.44
CA LEU A 12 -19.88 -32.05 -6.78
C LEU A 12 -20.12 -32.63 -8.18
N ILE A 13 -19.33 -32.22 -9.17
CA ILE A 13 -19.44 -32.72 -10.55
C ILE A 13 -19.16 -34.23 -10.58
N LYS A 14 -18.10 -34.68 -9.89
CA LYS A 14 -17.78 -36.10 -9.75
C LYS A 14 -18.93 -36.87 -9.10
N SER A 15 -19.51 -36.34 -8.03
CA SER A 15 -20.64 -36.97 -7.33
C SER A 15 -21.91 -37.09 -8.18
N LEU A 16 -22.20 -36.11 -9.03
CA LEU A 16 -23.44 -36.09 -9.82
C LEU A 16 -23.32 -36.88 -11.13
N SER A 17 -22.15 -36.87 -11.75
CA SER A 17 -21.98 -37.37 -13.11
C SER A 17 -21.02 -38.56 -13.23
N ASN A 18 -20.31 -38.93 -12.16
CA ASN A 18 -19.16 -39.85 -12.20
C ASN A 18 -18.09 -39.48 -13.23
N HIS A 19 -18.11 -38.26 -13.77
CA HIS A 19 -17.14 -37.75 -14.72
C HIS A 19 -16.23 -36.72 -14.04
N SER A 20 -14.98 -36.66 -14.50
CA SER A 20 -14.06 -35.57 -14.19
C SER A 20 -14.39 -34.33 -15.02
N ILE A 21 -13.95 -33.17 -14.54
CA ILE A 21 -14.12 -31.90 -15.28
C ILE A 21 -13.41 -32.01 -16.63
N PRO A 22 -14.10 -31.81 -17.77
CA PRO A 22 -13.45 -31.91 -19.06
C PRO A 22 -12.38 -30.83 -19.22
N ARG A 23 -11.19 -31.22 -19.68
CA ARG A 23 -10.02 -30.35 -19.84
C ARG A 23 -10.30 -29.07 -20.64
N LEU A 24 -11.21 -29.14 -21.60
CA LEU A 24 -11.60 -28.01 -22.46
C LEU A 24 -12.08 -26.81 -21.65
N TYR A 25 -12.80 -27.02 -20.54
CA TYR A 25 -13.36 -25.93 -19.69
C TYR A 25 -12.30 -25.09 -18.98
N VAL A 26 -11.15 -25.69 -18.67
CA VAL A 26 -10.08 -25.05 -17.89
C VAL A 26 -8.84 -24.74 -18.72
N SER A 27 -8.73 -25.32 -19.93
CA SER A 27 -7.55 -25.20 -20.79
C SER A 27 -7.14 -23.77 -21.11
N SER A 28 -8.10 -22.88 -21.42
CA SER A 28 -7.83 -21.47 -21.70
C SER A 28 -7.35 -20.73 -20.46
N ALA A 29 -7.99 -20.98 -19.31
CA ALA A 29 -7.63 -20.38 -18.05
C ALA A 29 -6.25 -20.85 -17.55
N PHE A 30 -5.91 -22.13 -17.70
CA PHE A 30 -4.56 -22.64 -17.43
C PHE A 30 -3.52 -22.03 -18.35
N LYS A 31 -3.79 -21.89 -19.65
CA LYS A 31 -2.87 -21.23 -20.58
C LYS A 31 -2.58 -19.79 -20.17
N VAL A 32 -3.63 -19.03 -19.80
CA VAL A 32 -3.48 -17.64 -19.32
C VAL A 32 -2.73 -17.59 -18.00
N PHE A 33 -3.03 -18.48 -17.06
CA PHE A 33 -2.28 -18.56 -15.80
C PHE A 33 -0.81 -18.86 -16.04
N CYS A 34 -0.47 -19.90 -16.80
CA CYS A 34 0.91 -20.31 -17.08
C CYS A 34 1.68 -19.23 -17.85
N SER A 35 1.03 -18.53 -18.80
CA SER A 35 1.70 -17.45 -19.54
C SER A 35 2.08 -16.27 -18.64
N ILE A 36 1.24 -15.97 -17.64
CA ILE A 36 1.49 -14.88 -16.68
C ILE A 36 2.48 -15.33 -15.62
N SER A 37 2.30 -16.54 -15.07
CA SER A 37 3.06 -17.02 -13.92
C SER A 37 4.41 -17.67 -14.27
N GLY A 38 4.67 -17.94 -15.55
CA GLY A 38 5.86 -18.69 -15.96
C GLY A 38 5.88 -20.15 -15.48
N HIS A 39 4.73 -20.68 -15.05
CA HIS A 39 4.61 -22.09 -14.69
C HIS A 39 4.71 -22.98 -15.94
N SER A 40 5.26 -24.19 -15.76
CA SER A 40 5.17 -25.24 -16.79
C SER A 40 3.71 -25.49 -17.19
N PRO A 41 3.44 -25.95 -18.42
CA PRO A 41 2.08 -26.16 -18.88
C PRO A 41 1.30 -27.10 -17.95
N ILE A 42 0.29 -26.54 -17.27
CA ILE A 42 -0.61 -27.28 -16.39
C ILE A 42 -1.74 -27.89 -17.22
N ASN A 43 -1.95 -29.20 -17.09
CA ASN A 43 -2.94 -29.93 -17.86
C ASN A 43 -4.14 -30.37 -17.01
N SER A 44 -3.97 -30.49 -15.70
CA SER A 44 -5.03 -30.80 -14.75
C SER A 44 -4.88 -30.02 -13.43
N PHE A 45 -5.91 -30.09 -12.58
CA PHE A 45 -5.83 -29.48 -11.26
C PHE A 45 -4.88 -30.22 -10.31
N GLU A 46 -4.62 -31.51 -10.55
CA GLU A 46 -3.65 -32.30 -9.78
C GLU A 46 -2.20 -31.83 -10.02
N ASP A 47 -1.93 -31.16 -11.14
CA ASP A 47 -0.60 -30.60 -11.45
C ASP A 47 -0.29 -29.31 -10.66
N PHE A 48 -1.23 -28.79 -9.85
CA PHE A 48 -1.00 -27.57 -9.06
C PHE A 48 -0.18 -27.85 -7.80
N ASN A 49 0.99 -27.22 -7.72
CA ASN A 49 1.79 -27.16 -6.49
C ASN A 49 1.27 -26.13 -5.46
N LEU A 50 0.04 -25.62 -5.63
CA LEU A 50 -0.57 -24.60 -4.80
C LEU A 50 -1.99 -25.04 -4.39
N VAL A 51 -2.42 -24.67 -3.19
CA VAL A 51 -3.84 -24.80 -2.81
C VAL A 51 -4.66 -23.94 -3.78
N ILE A 52 -5.64 -24.51 -4.47
CA ILE A 52 -6.42 -23.79 -5.48
C ILE A 52 -7.60 -23.07 -4.80
N THR A 53 -7.36 -21.83 -4.39
CA THR A 53 -8.39 -20.87 -3.94
C THR A 53 -8.31 -19.63 -4.80
N GLN A 54 -9.37 -18.81 -4.84
CA GLN A 54 -9.32 -17.55 -5.58
C GLN A 54 -8.19 -16.66 -5.04
N LYS A 55 -8.05 -16.61 -3.71
CA LYS A 55 -7.03 -15.81 -3.03
C LYS A 55 -5.61 -16.24 -3.36
N SER A 56 -5.33 -17.54 -3.39
CA SER A 56 -3.98 -18.05 -3.68
C SER A 56 -3.61 -17.87 -5.15
N VAL A 57 -4.54 -18.12 -6.07
CA VAL A 57 -4.30 -17.91 -7.51
C VAL A 57 -4.08 -16.43 -7.82
N SER A 58 -4.91 -15.53 -7.28
CA SER A 58 -4.71 -14.08 -7.41
C SER A 58 -3.37 -13.66 -6.84
N ARG A 59 -3.03 -14.08 -5.61
CA ARG A 59 -1.74 -13.74 -5.00
C ARG A 59 -0.54 -14.19 -5.83
N ALA A 60 -0.58 -15.40 -6.39
CA ALA A 60 0.52 -15.90 -7.23
C ALA A 60 0.69 -15.04 -8.49
N ILE A 61 -0.41 -14.66 -9.14
CA ILE A 61 -0.39 -13.75 -10.29
C ILE A 61 0.14 -12.37 -9.87
N ASP A 62 -0.41 -11.80 -8.79
CA ASP A 62 -0.08 -10.45 -8.33
C ASP A 62 1.40 -10.31 -7.96
N SER A 63 1.97 -11.31 -7.27
CA SER A 63 3.41 -11.33 -6.94
C SER A 63 4.28 -11.34 -8.19
N LEU A 64 3.93 -12.15 -9.20
CA LEU A 64 4.72 -12.26 -10.43
C LEU A 64 4.56 -11.03 -11.32
N LEU A 65 3.37 -10.44 -11.36
CA LEU A 65 3.14 -9.17 -12.04
C LEU A 65 3.90 -8.05 -11.35
N TYR A 66 3.94 -8.03 -10.02
CA TYR A 66 4.73 -7.07 -9.26
C TYR A 66 6.22 -7.16 -9.60
N ASP A 67 6.79 -8.36 -9.60
CA ASP A 67 8.21 -8.57 -9.95
C ASP A 67 8.52 -8.13 -11.39
N LYS A 68 7.62 -8.45 -12.34
CA LYS A 68 7.75 -7.99 -13.72
C LYS A 68 7.68 -6.47 -13.82
N LEU A 69 6.71 -5.83 -13.15
CA LEU A 69 6.55 -4.38 -13.12
C LEU A 69 7.81 -3.72 -12.55
N LEU A 70 8.33 -4.22 -11.43
CA LEU A 70 9.54 -3.71 -10.81
C LEU A 70 10.78 -3.91 -11.68
N SER A 71 10.90 -5.05 -12.39
CA SER A 71 11.99 -5.28 -13.34
C SER A 71 11.91 -4.40 -14.60
N SER A 72 10.70 -4.00 -15.00
CA SER A 72 10.44 -3.14 -16.15
C SER A 72 10.52 -1.65 -15.83
N ALA A 73 10.64 -1.32 -14.54
CA ALA A 73 10.67 0.04 -14.03
C ALA A 73 11.84 0.84 -14.62
N THR A 74 11.53 1.92 -15.32
CA THR A 74 12.55 2.85 -15.82
C THR A 74 12.76 3.96 -14.80
N GLY A 75 13.89 3.91 -14.10
CA GLY A 75 14.38 5.00 -13.24
C GLY A 75 14.00 4.90 -11.75
N PRO A 76 14.68 5.68 -10.90
CA PRO A 76 14.61 5.52 -9.44
C PRO A 76 13.25 5.92 -8.84
N CYS A 77 12.53 6.87 -9.45
CA CYS A 77 11.24 7.35 -8.92
C CYS A 77 10.16 6.26 -9.00
N PHE A 78 9.98 5.62 -10.14
CA PHE A 78 8.99 4.54 -10.29
C PHE A 78 9.29 3.34 -9.38
N CYS A 79 10.58 2.96 -9.24
CA CYS A 79 11.00 1.92 -8.29
C CYS A 79 10.66 2.31 -6.85
N ALA A 80 11.01 3.53 -6.43
CA ALA A 80 10.73 4.01 -5.08
C ALA A 80 9.23 4.03 -4.79
N LEU A 81 8.42 4.50 -5.74
CA LEU A 81 6.96 4.50 -5.63
C LEU A 81 6.41 3.08 -5.51
N SER A 82 6.81 2.17 -6.41
CA SER A 82 6.36 0.78 -6.40
C SER A 82 6.74 0.04 -5.11
N LEU A 83 7.91 0.32 -4.56
CA LEU A 83 8.34 -0.20 -3.27
C LEU A 83 7.55 0.41 -2.12
N SER A 84 7.27 1.71 -2.15
CA SER A 84 6.50 2.39 -1.11
C SER A 84 5.04 1.90 -1.06
N SER A 85 4.43 1.70 -2.23
CA SER A 85 3.06 1.25 -2.37
C SER A 85 2.87 -0.23 -2.02
N SER A 86 3.94 -1.03 -2.05
CA SER A 86 3.92 -2.44 -1.68
C SER A 86 4.14 -2.71 -0.18
N ILE A 87 4.48 -1.68 0.60
CA ILE A 87 4.63 -1.80 2.05
C ILE A 87 3.28 -2.24 2.64
N PRO A 88 3.25 -3.23 3.57
CA PRO A 88 2.04 -3.59 4.27
C PRO A 88 1.34 -2.35 4.84
N HIS A 89 0.02 -2.28 4.65
CA HIS A 89 -0.83 -1.16 5.10
C HIS A 89 -0.68 0.17 4.33
N ALA A 90 0.22 0.27 3.33
CA ALA A 90 0.36 1.51 2.54
C ALA A 90 -0.92 1.89 1.78
N GLY A 91 -1.76 0.92 1.44
CA GLY A 91 -3.04 1.12 0.75
C GLY A 91 -4.27 1.20 1.67
N ASP A 92 -4.12 1.11 2.99
CA ASP A 92 -5.27 1.03 3.92
C ASP A 92 -6.16 2.27 3.86
N TRP A 93 -5.61 3.41 3.46
CA TRP A 93 -6.37 4.64 3.25
C TRP A 93 -7.45 4.52 2.14
N LEU A 94 -7.28 3.60 1.18
CA LEU A 94 -8.29 3.31 0.15
C LEU A 94 -9.51 2.57 0.72
N LEU A 95 -9.34 1.92 1.87
CA LEU A 95 -10.37 1.15 2.57
C LEU A 95 -10.94 1.90 3.78
N ALA A 96 -10.37 3.07 4.10
CA ALA A 96 -10.83 3.88 5.22
C ALA A 96 -12.26 4.38 4.97
N LEU A 97 -13.13 4.23 5.98
CA LEU A 97 -14.47 4.77 5.92
C LEU A 97 -14.41 6.30 5.93
N LEU A 98 -14.81 6.91 4.81
CA LEU A 98 -14.90 8.37 4.70
C LEU A 98 -16.08 8.86 5.54
N SER A 99 -15.77 9.48 6.68
CA SER A 99 -16.77 10.01 7.61
C SER A 99 -16.58 11.51 7.80
N PRO A 100 -17.39 12.36 7.13
CA PRO A 100 -17.33 13.80 7.31
C PRO A 100 -17.56 14.24 8.75
N SER A 101 -18.45 13.56 9.48
CA SER A 101 -18.76 13.87 10.88
C SER A 101 -17.59 13.64 11.83
N LEU A 102 -16.68 12.73 11.48
CA LEU A 102 -15.45 12.47 12.23
C LEU A 102 -14.23 13.22 11.66
N GLY A 103 -14.42 14.03 10.61
CA GLY A 103 -13.33 14.70 9.92
C GLY A 103 -12.40 13.75 9.16
N LEU A 104 -12.83 12.51 8.87
CA LEU A 104 -12.05 11.46 8.21
C LEU A 104 -12.34 11.39 6.70
N HIS A 105 -12.68 12.51 6.07
CA HIS A 105 -13.03 12.55 4.65
C HIS A 105 -11.93 13.22 3.83
N PHE A 106 -11.72 12.71 2.63
CA PHE A 106 -11.02 13.42 1.58
C PHE A 106 -12.02 14.25 0.78
N LEU A 107 -11.59 15.41 0.29
CA LEU A 107 -12.28 16.05 -0.83
C LEU A 107 -12.05 15.21 -2.10
N ASP A 108 -12.99 15.25 -3.04
CA ASP A 108 -12.88 14.48 -4.30
C ASP A 108 -11.58 14.75 -5.04
N LEU A 109 -11.12 16.00 -5.04
CA LEU A 109 -9.87 16.40 -5.67
C LEU A 109 -8.67 15.83 -4.91
N ASP A 110 -8.64 15.95 -3.58
CA ASP A 110 -7.56 15.42 -2.76
C ASP A 110 -7.41 13.91 -2.92
N PHE A 111 -8.54 13.19 -2.92
CA PHE A 111 -8.55 11.73 -3.13
C PHE A 111 -7.97 11.37 -4.50
N LYS A 112 -8.41 12.05 -5.57
CA LYS A 112 -7.90 11.83 -6.93
C LYS A 112 -6.41 12.14 -7.02
N THR A 113 -5.97 13.24 -6.44
CA THR A 113 -4.55 13.64 -6.42
C THR A 113 -3.70 12.62 -5.67
N CYS A 114 -4.13 12.18 -4.48
CA CYS A 114 -3.44 11.12 -3.73
C CYS A 114 -3.38 9.82 -4.52
N GLN A 115 -4.48 9.42 -5.16
CA GLN A 115 -4.53 8.20 -5.96
C GLN A 115 -3.63 8.27 -7.19
N MET A 116 -3.65 9.39 -7.92
CA MET A 116 -2.80 9.61 -9.08
C MET A 116 -1.32 9.55 -8.69
N TYR A 117 -0.93 10.25 -7.62
CA TYR A 117 0.43 10.21 -7.09
C TYR A 117 0.84 8.78 -6.70
N TRP A 118 -0.01 8.08 -5.96
CA TRP A 118 0.23 6.71 -5.49
C TRP A 118 0.38 5.69 -6.63
N LEU A 119 -0.32 5.89 -7.74
CA LEU A 119 -0.23 5.07 -8.96
C LEU A 119 0.85 5.53 -9.94
N GLY A 120 1.54 6.63 -9.67
CA GLY A 120 2.58 7.19 -10.54
C GLY A 120 2.01 7.83 -11.81
N ILE A 121 0.74 8.26 -11.77
CA ILE A 121 0.08 8.98 -12.85
C ILE A 121 0.47 10.47 -12.73
N PRO A 122 0.98 11.11 -13.80
CA PRO A 122 1.33 12.53 -13.77
C PRO A 122 0.16 13.42 -13.30
N LEU A 123 0.39 14.22 -12.26
CA LEU A 123 -0.54 15.25 -11.78
C LEU A 123 -0.61 16.44 -12.74
N PHE A 124 0.48 16.72 -13.44
CA PHE A 124 0.59 17.81 -14.42
C PHE A 124 0.92 17.26 -15.80
N ARG A 125 0.50 17.98 -16.86
CA ARG A 125 0.78 17.59 -18.26
C ARG A 125 2.24 17.79 -18.67
N SER A 126 2.93 18.69 -17.99
CA SER A 126 4.31 19.08 -18.23
C SER A 126 4.89 19.62 -16.93
N ASP A 127 6.19 19.91 -16.94
CA ASP A 127 6.82 20.65 -15.85
C ASP A 127 6.11 22.00 -15.66
N ILE A 128 5.92 22.38 -14.40
CA ILE A 128 5.33 23.67 -14.02
C ILE A 128 6.25 24.40 -13.04
N VAL A 129 6.01 25.69 -12.83
CA VAL A 129 6.70 26.46 -11.79
C VAL A 129 5.82 26.48 -10.54
N CYS A 130 6.39 26.12 -9.39
CA CYS A 130 5.70 26.15 -8.11
C CYS A 130 5.27 27.60 -7.78
N PRO A 131 3.98 27.87 -7.51
CA PRO A 131 3.54 29.21 -7.17
C PRO A 131 4.01 29.66 -5.77
N LEU A 132 4.44 28.74 -4.92
CA LEU A 132 4.81 29.01 -3.53
C LEU A 132 6.31 29.27 -3.35
N CYS A 133 7.17 28.51 -4.04
CA CYS A 133 8.62 28.62 -3.89
C CYS A 133 9.37 28.87 -5.21
N THR A 134 8.63 29.10 -6.30
CA THR A 134 9.14 29.50 -7.63
C THR A 134 10.15 28.54 -8.27
N ARG A 135 10.27 27.31 -7.77
CA ARG A 135 11.11 26.24 -8.34
C ARG A 135 10.32 25.36 -9.31
N ALA A 136 11.03 24.67 -10.19
CA ALA A 136 10.43 23.68 -11.08
C ALA A 136 9.75 22.56 -10.28
N CYS A 137 8.56 22.17 -10.72
CA CYS A 137 7.83 20.99 -10.28
C CYS A 137 7.82 19.97 -11.41
N ASP A 138 8.19 18.74 -11.07
CA ASP A 138 8.04 17.60 -11.94
C ASP A 138 6.55 17.27 -12.19
N PRO A 139 6.21 16.58 -13.29
CA PRO A 139 4.82 16.29 -13.63
C PRO A 139 4.17 15.27 -12.68
N LEU A 140 4.97 14.44 -12.00
CA LEU A 140 4.49 13.47 -11.01
C LEU A 140 4.03 14.15 -9.72
N GLY A 141 4.56 15.34 -9.41
CA GLY A 141 4.23 16.12 -8.23
C GLY A 141 5.10 15.84 -7.00
N ASP A 142 6.28 15.25 -7.17
CA ASP A 142 7.24 15.04 -6.08
C ASP A 142 7.60 16.38 -5.41
N HIS A 143 7.78 17.43 -6.21
CA HIS A 143 7.95 18.78 -5.69
C HIS A 143 6.79 19.21 -4.80
N SER A 144 5.55 19.02 -5.23
CA SER A 144 4.35 19.43 -4.49
C SER A 144 4.30 18.75 -3.11
N VAL A 145 4.67 17.46 -3.06
CA VAL A 145 4.72 16.70 -1.80
C VAL A 145 5.88 17.14 -0.91
N ALA A 146 6.98 17.64 -1.45
CA ALA A 146 8.16 18.06 -0.67
C ALA A 146 8.26 19.58 -0.45
N CYS A 147 7.35 20.37 -1.02
CA CYS A 147 7.48 21.82 -1.07
C CYS A 147 7.52 22.43 0.34
N GLY A 148 8.52 23.29 0.56
CA GLY A 148 8.65 24.08 1.78
C GLY A 148 7.99 25.46 1.72
N GLY A 149 7.41 25.85 0.57
CA GLY A 149 6.97 27.23 0.32
C GLY A 149 5.83 27.72 1.20
N ASN A 150 4.97 26.83 1.70
CA ASN A 150 3.79 27.18 2.51
C ASN A 150 3.83 26.60 3.94
N GLY A 151 4.96 26.01 4.36
CA GLY A 151 5.04 25.37 5.68
C GLY A 151 4.25 24.05 5.82
N ASP A 152 3.62 23.54 4.76
CA ASP A 152 2.84 22.29 4.76
C ASP A 152 3.64 21.08 5.28
N LYS A 153 4.96 21.08 5.07
CA LYS A 153 5.86 20.08 5.67
C LYS A 153 5.80 20.08 7.20
N ILE A 154 5.82 21.25 7.82
CA ILE A 154 5.75 21.41 9.28
C ILE A 154 4.35 21.05 9.78
N LEU A 155 3.30 21.47 9.06
CA LEU A 155 1.92 21.14 9.41
C LEU A 155 1.66 19.62 9.37
N ARG A 156 2.09 18.94 8.30
CA ARG A 156 1.97 17.47 8.18
C ARG A 156 2.75 16.75 9.27
N HIS A 157 3.99 17.18 9.54
CA HIS A 157 4.80 16.66 10.63
C HIS A 157 4.05 16.76 11.98
N ASN A 158 3.55 17.95 12.29
CA ASN A 158 2.83 18.21 13.53
C ASN A 158 1.53 17.39 13.61
N SER A 159 0.82 17.21 12.49
CA SER A 159 -0.38 16.38 12.41
C SER A 159 -0.06 14.91 12.76
N HIS A 160 0.94 14.31 12.12
CA HIS A 160 1.36 12.94 12.42
C HIS A 160 1.79 12.77 13.88
N ARG A 161 2.61 13.69 14.39
CA ARG A 161 3.01 13.70 15.80
C ARG A 161 1.81 13.78 16.73
N ASN A 162 0.83 14.64 16.42
CA ASN A 162 -0.35 14.83 17.25
C ASN A 162 -1.26 13.58 17.25
N VAL A 163 -1.40 12.87 16.12
CA VAL A 163 -2.13 11.59 16.07
C VAL A 163 -1.50 10.57 17.00
N LEU A 164 -0.17 10.40 16.92
CA LEU A 164 0.56 9.47 17.80
C LEU A 164 0.49 9.89 19.27
N PHE A 165 0.58 11.20 19.55
CA PHE A 165 0.42 11.73 20.89
C PHE A 165 -0.96 11.38 21.48
N THR A 166 -2.04 11.62 20.73
CA THR A 166 -3.40 11.32 21.18
C THR A 166 -3.60 9.82 21.39
N ALA A 167 -3.10 8.97 20.49
CA ALA A 167 -3.16 7.53 20.65
C ALA A 167 -2.40 7.04 21.91
N ALA A 168 -1.19 7.56 22.12
CA ALA A 168 -0.40 7.24 23.32
C ALA A 168 -1.05 7.75 24.61
N GLN A 169 -1.70 8.92 24.57
CA GLN A 169 -2.45 9.47 25.69
C GLN A 169 -3.66 8.60 26.01
N ALA A 170 -4.42 8.16 25.01
CA ALA A 170 -5.55 7.25 25.17
C ALA A 170 -5.13 5.87 25.73
N ALA A 171 -3.93 5.40 25.37
CA ALA A 171 -3.31 4.21 25.95
C ALA A 171 -2.66 4.45 27.34
N ALA A 172 -2.89 5.62 27.95
CA ALA A 172 -2.35 6.04 29.24
C ALA A 172 -0.81 5.99 29.33
N LEU A 173 -0.09 6.15 28.21
CA LEU A 173 1.39 6.08 28.15
C LEU A 173 2.08 7.38 28.60
N SER A 174 1.34 8.40 29.05
CA SER A 174 1.87 9.69 29.50
C SER A 174 2.83 10.36 28.49
N PRO A 175 2.45 10.48 27.20
CA PRO A 175 3.33 11.05 26.18
C PRO A 175 3.68 12.51 26.48
N ARG A 176 4.86 12.95 26.03
CA ARG A 176 5.31 14.35 26.05
C ARG A 176 5.76 14.76 24.65
N ARG A 177 5.41 15.98 24.22
CA ARG A 177 5.80 16.52 22.89
C ARG A 177 7.11 17.28 23.00
N GLU A 178 7.97 17.13 22.00
CA GLU A 178 9.17 17.95 21.76
C GLU A 178 9.98 18.24 23.04
N THR A 179 10.13 17.22 23.90
CA THR A 179 10.74 17.44 25.22
C THR A 179 12.24 17.69 25.06
N SER A 180 12.71 18.83 25.55
CA SER A 180 14.14 19.17 25.61
C SER A 180 14.81 18.47 26.79
N SER A 181 16.15 18.39 26.75
CA SER A 181 16.97 17.95 27.87
C SER A 181 16.74 16.50 28.34
N ILE A 182 16.22 15.65 27.46
CA ILE A 182 16.13 14.19 27.70
C ILE A 182 17.54 13.57 27.77
N VAL A 183 18.45 14.03 26.91
CA VAL A 183 19.86 13.61 26.94
C VAL A 183 20.60 14.51 27.93
N PRO A 184 21.26 13.93 28.96
CA PRO A 184 22.03 14.71 29.92
C PRO A 184 23.05 15.60 29.22
N ARG A 185 23.15 16.87 29.66
CA ARG A 185 24.06 17.89 29.08
C ARG A 185 23.78 18.27 27.63
N SER A 186 22.58 17.96 27.12
CA SER A 186 22.12 18.45 25.82
C SER A 186 20.86 19.31 25.98
N CYS A 187 20.78 20.40 25.21
CA CYS A 187 19.53 21.15 24.99
C CYS A 187 18.82 20.70 23.71
N SER A 188 19.25 19.60 23.09
CA SER A 188 18.63 19.08 21.88
C SER A 188 17.21 18.57 22.15
N HIS A 189 16.40 18.57 21.10
CA HIS A 189 15.12 17.88 21.02
C HIS A 189 15.36 16.56 20.28
N PRO A 190 15.72 15.46 20.98
CA PRO A 190 16.12 14.22 20.32
C PRO A 190 14.92 13.45 19.73
N ALA A 191 13.68 13.83 20.08
CA ALA A 191 12.47 13.20 19.58
C ALA A 191 11.27 14.17 19.59
N ASP A 192 10.37 14.01 18.61
CA ASP A 192 9.11 14.77 18.54
C ASP A 192 8.07 14.31 19.58
N LEU A 193 8.14 13.02 19.93
CA LEU A 193 7.28 12.38 20.93
C LEU A 193 8.14 11.56 21.89
N TYR A 194 8.06 11.87 23.18
CA TYR A 194 8.69 11.12 24.26
C TYR A 194 7.64 10.29 25.01
N LEU A 195 7.88 8.98 25.11
CA LEU A 195 7.08 8.05 25.91
C LEU A 195 7.90 7.62 27.14
N PRO A 196 7.53 8.04 28.36
CA PRO A 196 8.22 7.57 29.56
C PRO A 196 8.02 6.06 29.73
N ASN A 197 9.10 5.35 30.04
CA ASN A 197 9.05 3.92 30.27
C ASN A 197 8.29 3.64 31.59
N LYS A 198 7.17 2.91 31.52
CA LYS A 198 6.41 2.48 32.71
C LYS A 198 7.05 1.30 33.44
N ALA A 199 8.07 0.63 32.88
CA ALA A 199 8.71 -0.52 33.53
C ALA A 199 9.44 -0.19 34.85
N ASN A 200 9.67 1.10 35.16
CA ASN A 200 10.40 1.55 36.35
C ASN A 200 9.59 2.49 37.27
N GLN A 201 8.25 2.52 37.16
CA GLN A 201 7.42 3.16 38.19
C GLN A 201 6.99 2.10 39.19
N GLN A 202 7.84 1.91 40.22
CA GLN A 202 7.55 1.07 41.38
C GLN A 202 6.25 1.50 42.06
N LEU A 203 5.43 0.50 42.39
CA LEU A 203 4.35 0.56 43.38
C LEU A 203 4.88 1.03 44.74
#